data_AF-A0A409WA14-F1
#
_entry.id   AF-A0A409WA14-F1
#
_cell.length_a   1.000
_cell.length_b   1.000
_cell.length_c   1.000
_cell.angle_alpha   90.00
_cell.angle_beta   90.00
_cell.angle_gamma   90.00
#
_symmetry.space_group_name_H-M   'P 1'
#
loop_
_entity.id
_entity.type
_entity.pdbx_description
1 polymer ?
#
loop_
_entity_poly.entity_id
_entity_poly.type
_entity_poly.pdbx_seq_one_letter_code
_entity_poly.pdbx_strand_id
1 'polypeptide(L)'
;MSHLVSASQRKQNPKDWKIIEESPSGLERTFFNRKTGESTWYTPQGMTAAEILEVPGAKKYWSTAEEAERYIKEMAEEKAKYGGKDIMDKE
;
A
#
# COMPACT_ATOMS: atom_id res chain seq x y z
N MET A 1 -13.86 -8.37 -26.99
CA MET A 1 -14.15 -7.63 -25.74
C MET A 1 -12.82 -7.38 -25.05
N SER A 2 -12.19 -6.25 -25.34
CA SER A 2 -10.89 -5.91 -24.78
C SER A 2 -11.13 -4.91 -23.65
N HIS A 3 -11.25 -5.39 -22.42
CA HIS A 3 -11.15 -4.50 -21.26
C HIS A 3 -9.67 -4.12 -21.09
N LEU A 4 -9.21 -3.20 -21.94
CA LEU A 4 -8.12 -2.32 -21.56
C LEU A 4 -8.68 -1.44 -20.45
N VAL A 5 -8.50 -1.87 -19.20
CA VAL A 5 -8.68 -0.99 -18.06
C VAL A 5 -7.61 0.09 -18.19
N SER A 6 -8.00 1.20 -18.83
CA SER A 6 -7.22 2.42 -18.84
C SER A 6 -6.75 2.66 -17.42
N ALA A 7 -5.43 2.69 -17.24
CA ALA A 7 -4.75 3.28 -16.11
C ALA A 7 -5.04 4.79 -16.10
N SER A 8 -6.32 5.17 -16.00
CA SER A 8 -6.71 6.49 -15.53
C SER A 8 -6.14 6.58 -14.12
N GLN A 9 -5.41 7.66 -13.87
CA GLN A 9 -4.98 8.15 -12.56
C GLN A 9 -6.21 8.35 -11.65
N ARG A 10 -6.88 7.25 -11.27
CA ARG A 10 -8.03 7.28 -10.39
C ARG A 10 -7.46 7.55 -9.02
N LYS A 11 -7.64 8.80 -8.58
CA LYS A 11 -7.43 9.21 -7.19
C LYS A 11 -7.96 8.10 -6.29
N GLN A 12 -7.04 7.42 -5.61
CA GLN A 12 -7.38 6.28 -4.76
C GLN A 12 -8.22 6.80 -3.61
N ASN A 13 -9.35 6.15 -3.32
CA ASN A 13 -10.19 6.53 -2.19
C ASN A 13 -9.74 5.73 -0.96
N PRO A 14 -9.19 6.37 0.10
CA PRO A 14 -8.67 5.67 1.28
C PRO A 14 -9.65 4.70 1.93
N LYS A 15 -10.94 5.03 1.90
CA LYS A 15 -12.01 4.23 2.49
C LYS A 15 -12.25 2.91 1.76
N ASP A 16 -11.85 2.81 0.49
CA ASP A 16 -11.95 1.57 -0.27
C ASP A 16 -10.88 0.57 0.18
N TRP A 17 -9.80 1.04 0.82
CA TRP A 17 -8.72 0.23 1.34
C TRP A 17 -8.98 -0.22 2.79
N LYS A 18 -8.32 -1.29 3.20
CA LYS A 18 -8.23 -1.76 4.58
C LYS A 18 -6.83 -2.29 4.84
N ILE A 19 -6.38 -2.23 6.09
CA ILE A 19 -5.11 -2.81 6.51
C ILE A 19 -5.37 -4.19 7.11
N ILE A 20 -4.63 -5.18 6.63
CA ILE A 20 -4.63 -6.55 7.14
C ILE A 20 -3.28 -6.78 7.81
N GLU A 21 -3.28 -7.24 9.05
CA GLU A 21 -2.07 -7.72 9.73
C GLU A 21 -1.79 -9.14 9.27
N GLU A 22 -0.66 -9.33 8.61
CA GLU A 22 -0.25 -10.66 8.14
C GLU A 22 0.62 -11.37 9.19
N SER A 23 1.29 -10.60 10.07
CA SER A 23 2.06 -11.14 11.18
C SER A 23 1.64 -10.58 12.55
N PRO A 24 1.72 -11.40 13.62
CA PRO A 24 1.37 -10.97 14.98
C PRO A 24 2.28 -9.84 15.51
N SER A 25 3.43 -9.63 14.89
CA SER A 25 4.36 -8.52 15.16
C SER A 25 3.85 -7.17 14.63
N GLY A 26 2.84 -7.14 13.76
CA GLY A 26 2.24 -5.90 13.22
C GLY A 26 3.14 -5.10 12.26
N LEU A 27 4.31 -5.66 11.92
CA LEU A 27 5.28 -5.08 10.99
C LEU A 27 4.93 -5.40 9.54
N GLU A 28 4.42 -6.61 9.29
CA GLU A 28 3.95 -7.01 7.97
C GLU A 28 2.45 -6.77 7.86
N ARG A 29 2.11 -5.81 7.01
CA ARG A 29 0.73 -5.36 6.87
C ARG A 29 0.45 -5.12 5.40
N THR A 30 -0.68 -5.65 4.97
CA THR A 30 -1.13 -5.63 3.59
C THR A 30 -2.27 -4.65 3.45
N PHE A 31 -2.14 -3.73 2.50
CA PHE A 31 -3.23 -2.86 2.06
C PHE A 31 -4.08 -3.63 1.06
N PHE A 32 -5.36 -3.84 1.39
CA PHE A 32 -6.33 -4.51 0.53
C PHE A 32 -7.42 -3.52 0.09
N ASN A 33 -7.56 -3.32 -1.21
CA ASN A 33 -8.65 -2.55 -1.80
C ASN A 33 -9.88 -3.45 -1.93
N ARG A 34 -10.89 -3.19 -1.11
CA ARG A 34 -12.14 -3.96 -1.10
C ARG A 34 -12.99 -3.76 -2.35
N LYS A 35 -12.78 -2.67 -3.08
CA LYS A 35 -13.56 -2.31 -4.27
C LYS A 35 -13.01 -2.96 -5.53
N THR A 36 -11.69 -3.03 -5.66
CA THR A 36 -11.02 -3.63 -6.83
C THR A 36 -10.54 -5.06 -6.59
N GLY A 37 -10.41 -5.47 -5.33
CA GLY A 37 -9.82 -6.76 -4.94
C GLY A 37 -8.29 -6.77 -4.94
N GLU A 38 -7.64 -5.63 -5.18
CA GLU A 38 -6.17 -5.51 -5.19
C GLU A 38 -5.59 -5.59 -3.79
N SER A 39 -4.41 -6.22 -3.65
CA SER A 39 -3.62 -6.23 -2.42
C SER A 39 -2.19 -5.77 -2.69
N THR A 40 -1.58 -5.10 -1.72
CA THR A 40 -0.18 -4.67 -1.80
C THR A 40 0.44 -4.61 -0.41
N TRP A 41 1.68 -5.08 -0.31
CA TRP A 41 2.54 -4.97 0.87
C TRP A 41 3.16 -3.58 1.01
N TYR A 42 3.21 -2.83 -0.09
CA TYR A 42 3.70 -1.45 -0.14
C TYR A 42 2.55 -0.44 -0.05
N THR A 43 2.89 0.82 0.20
CA THR A 43 1.94 1.94 0.11
C THR A 43 1.24 1.94 -1.26
N PRO A 44 -0.11 2.02 -1.29
CA PRO A 44 -0.86 2.22 -2.51
C PRO A 44 -0.34 3.43 -3.30
N GLN A 45 -0.04 3.23 -4.59
CA GLN A 45 0.50 4.29 -5.43
C GLN A 45 -0.48 5.46 -5.55
N GLY A 46 0.05 6.68 -5.40
CA GLY A 46 -0.73 7.90 -5.50
C GLY A 46 -1.51 8.28 -4.24
N MET A 47 -1.32 7.58 -3.11
CA MET A 47 -1.80 8.04 -1.81
C MET A 47 -0.79 8.93 -1.09
N THR A 48 -1.29 10.01 -0.50
CA THR A 48 -0.55 10.87 0.43
C THR A 48 -0.58 10.31 1.86
N ALA A 49 0.30 10.80 2.73
CA ALA A 49 0.30 10.45 4.16
C ALA A 49 -1.05 10.73 4.84
N ALA A 50 -1.70 11.84 4.50
CA ALA A 50 -3.03 12.18 5.00
C ALA A 50 -4.08 11.15 4.56
N GLU A 51 -4.04 10.74 3.29
CA GLU A 51 -4.92 9.71 2.74
C GLU A 51 -4.68 8.33 3.39
N ILE A 52 -3.41 7.97 3.68
CA ILE A 52 -3.10 6.74 4.41
C ILE A 52 -3.74 6.74 5.81
N LEU A 53 -3.73 7.86 6.51
CA LEU A 53 -4.38 7.98 7.83
C LEU A 53 -5.90 7.88 7.79
N GLU A 54 -6.52 8.17 6.63
CA GLU A 54 -7.95 7.97 6.41
C GLU A 54 -8.31 6.51 6.11
N VAL A 55 -7.33 5.63 5.87
CA VAL A 55 -7.58 4.21 5.69
C VAL A 55 -8.12 3.62 7.01
N PRO A 56 -9.24 2.88 6.98
CA PRO A 56 -9.75 2.19 8.15
C PRO A 56 -8.70 1.29 8.79
N GLY A 57 -8.38 1.56 10.06
CA GLY A 57 -7.36 0.85 10.84
C GLY A 57 -5.97 1.49 10.82
N ALA A 58 -5.72 2.52 10.00
CA ALA A 58 -4.42 3.19 9.92
C ALA A 58 -3.95 3.79 11.25
N LYS A 59 -4.88 4.37 12.02
CA LYS A 59 -4.59 4.95 13.34
C LYS A 59 -4.03 3.97 14.37
N LYS A 60 -4.15 2.65 14.14
CA LYS A 60 -3.51 1.63 14.97
C LYS A 60 -1.98 1.63 14.79
N TYR A 61 -1.48 2.09 13.65
CA TYR A 61 -0.07 2.03 13.27
C TYR A 61 0.60 3.39 13.16
N TRP A 62 -0.13 4.39 12.67
CA TRP A 62 0.36 5.74 12.48
C TRP A 62 -0.67 6.70 13.07
N SER A 63 -0.27 7.47 14.07
CA SER A 63 -1.12 8.45 14.72
C SER A 63 -1.00 9.82 14.04
N THR A 64 0.13 10.10 13.39
CA THR A 64 0.40 11.38 12.73
C THR A 64 0.79 11.23 11.26
N ALA A 65 0.67 12.34 10.51
CA ALA A 65 1.04 12.36 9.09
C ALA A 65 2.55 12.16 8.90
N GLU A 66 3.37 12.58 9.87
CA GLU A 66 4.82 12.38 9.84
C GLU A 66 5.19 10.89 9.93
N GLU A 67 4.51 10.13 10.80
CA GLU A 67 4.72 8.68 10.91
C GLU A 67 4.31 7.95 9.63
N ALA A 68 3.16 8.33 9.06
CA ALA A 68 2.70 7.80 7.79
C ALA A 68 3.65 8.17 6.64
N GLU A 69 4.14 9.41 6.58
CA GLU A 69 5.09 9.86 5.55
C GLU A 69 6.42 9.11 5.64
N ARG A 70 6.95 8.93 6.85
CA ARG A 70 8.16 8.14 7.07
C ARG A 70 7.98 6.71 6.59
N TYR A 71 6.84 6.08 6.91
CA TYR A 71 6.52 4.74 6.41
C TYR A 71 6.40 4.69 4.89
N ILE A 72 5.77 5.70 4.26
CA ILE A 72 5.66 5.78 2.80
C ILE A 72 7.05 5.85 2.16
N LYS A 73 7.95 6.67 2.70
CA LYS A 73 9.34 6.77 2.23
C LYS A 73 10.07 5.45 2.38
N GLU A 74 10.01 4.84 3.55
CA GLU A 74 10.66 3.55 3.83
C GLU A 74 10.16 2.45 2.88
N MET A 75 8.83 2.34 2.69
CA MET A 75 8.24 1.38 1.76
C MET A 75 8.55 1.70 0.29
N ALA A 76 8.67 2.98 -0.08
CA ALA A 76 9.06 3.38 -1.43
C ALA A 76 10.54 3.04 -1.71
N GLU A 77 11.43 3.26 -0.74
CA GLU A 77 12.83 2.86 -0.81
C GLU A 77 12.98 1.34 -0.83
N GLU A 78 12.22 0.62 0.00
CA GLU A 78 12.20 -0.84 0.00
C GLU A 78 11.66 -1.39 -1.32
N LYS A 79 10.57 -0.82 -1.85
CA LYS A 79 10.06 -1.16 -3.19
C LYS A 79 11.06 -0.83 -4.30
N ALA A 80 11.79 0.27 -4.19
CA ALA A 80 12.84 0.61 -5.16
C ALA A 80 14.02 -0.37 -5.10
N LYS A 81 14.35 -0.86 -3.91
CA LYS A 81 15.49 -1.77 -3.67
C LYS A 81 15.16 -3.24 -3.92
N TYR A 82 13.93 -3.66 -3.60
CA TYR A 82 13.49 -5.06 -3.60
C TYR A 82 12.22 -5.31 -4.42
N GLY A 83 11.35 -4.32 -4.60
CA GLY A 83 10.07 -4.46 -5.30
C GLY A 83 10.15 -4.62 -6.82
N GLY A 84 11.37 -4.66 -7.39
CA GLY A 84 11.65 -5.09 -8.76
C GLY A 84 12.50 -6.37 -8.84
N LYS A 85 12.82 -6.99 -7.70
CA LYS A 85 13.47 -8.30 -7.64
C LYS A 85 12.41 -9.37 -7.42
N ASP A 86 11.55 -9.54 -8.42
CA ASP A 86 11.04 -10.88 -8.71
C ASP A 86 12.27 -11.77 -8.91
N ILE A 87 12.54 -12.63 -7.93
CA ILE A 87 13.66 -13.56 -7.96
C ILE A 87 13.35 -14.55 -9.10
N MET A 88 13.99 -14.37 -10.24
CA MET A 88 14.16 -15.45 -11.19
C MET A 88 15.60 -15.47 -11.70
N ASP A 89 16.52 -15.82 -10.81
CA ASP A 89 17.68 -16.60 -11.20
C ASP A 89 17.81 -17.74 -10.18
N LYS A 90 17.12 -18.84 -10.50
CA LYS A 90 17.59 -20.17 -10.12
C LYS A 90 18.61 -20.54 -11.18
N GLU A 91 19.90 -20.49 -10.83
CA GLU A 91 20.92 -21.39 -11.41
C GLU A 91 21.88 -21.85 -10.32
#